data_AF-A0A7S3ZNP7-F1
#
_entry.id   AF-A0A7S3ZNP7-F1
#
_cell.length_a   1.000
_cell.length_b   1.000
_cell.length_c   1.000
_cell.angle_alpha   90.00
_cell.angle_beta   90.00
_cell.angle_gamma   90.00
#
_symmetry.space_group_name_H-M   'P 1'
#
loop_
_entity.id
_entity.type
_entity.pdbx_description
1 polymer ?
#
loop_
_entity_poly.entity_id
_entity_poly.type
_entity_poly.pdbx_seq_one_letter_code
_entity_poly.pdbx_strand_id
1 'polypeptide(L)'
;MPAVRHARRRRRRLLAALACTLSSANGLTIPVIDKAERAARATLAKWSLEDAKLRRQVQRELRAEALREEALREEGVVGQSVDPEVSGVIQQLSSWAGRVLDEEEYRAARIVESQGAVVRPADAPLDVRGPLGDLEASLSKPIELEEAWANTLDALTQLFASIKQEVDRMISSENTRTERSQALGARLRPLDAPPSLLGDLEGFVDAVYREERARVDSSTIRPQDLPAKRRGPLARAERWLTSFLAEVDRYEKKRANIIKKVAKRPMEAAPESAAGKTERFVNGLARGPMMFRIMVKRVVELLDATVLPNEYDDDPEAEAAFDAALKRGPRR
;
A
#
# COMPACT_ATOMS: atom_id res chain seq x y z
N MET A 1 44.97 53.03 -4.82
CA MET A 1 45.25 51.68 -5.35
C MET A 1 43.99 50.81 -5.59
N PRO A 2 43.13 51.10 -6.59
CA PRO A 2 42.00 50.24 -6.95
C PRO A 2 42.22 49.32 -8.17
N ALA A 3 43.20 49.62 -9.04
CA ALA A 3 43.40 48.91 -10.31
C ALA A 3 43.83 47.43 -10.16
N VAL A 4 44.60 47.10 -9.12
CA VAL A 4 45.14 45.73 -8.91
C VAL A 4 44.06 44.73 -8.46
N ARG A 5 42.99 45.20 -7.79
CA ARG A 5 41.90 44.34 -7.31
C ARG A 5 40.95 43.90 -8.44
N HIS A 6 40.75 44.75 -9.45
CA HIS A 6 39.92 44.40 -10.61
C HIS A 6 40.62 43.41 -11.56
N ALA A 7 41.95 43.50 -11.72
CA ALA A 7 42.72 42.55 -12.52
C ALA A 7 42.69 41.13 -11.94
N ARG A 8 42.77 40.99 -10.61
CA ARG A 8 42.65 39.67 -9.93
C ARG A 8 41.25 39.07 -10.04
N ARG A 9 40.18 39.88 -9.97
CA ARG A 9 38.80 39.40 -10.16
C ARG A 9 38.52 38.99 -11.61
N ARG A 10 39.04 39.72 -12.60
CA ARG A 10 38.91 39.34 -14.02
C ARG A 10 39.68 38.06 -14.36
N ARG A 11 40.90 37.89 -13.84
CA ARG A 11 41.65 36.63 -14.01
C ARG A 11 40.96 35.42 -13.39
N ARG A 12 40.36 35.56 -12.19
CA ARG A 12 39.59 34.46 -11.57
C ARG A 12 38.32 34.10 -12.35
N ARG A 13 37.62 35.09 -12.91
CA ARG A 13 36.44 34.83 -13.76
C ARG A 13 36.82 34.23 -15.11
N LEU A 14 37.93 34.66 -15.71
CA LEU A 14 38.47 34.05 -16.93
C LEU A 14 38.96 32.62 -16.69
N LEU A 15 39.60 32.33 -15.56
CA LEU A 15 39.99 30.97 -15.18
C LEU A 15 38.78 30.07 -14.89
N ALA A 16 37.73 30.59 -14.26
CA ALA A 16 36.48 29.85 -14.05
C ALA A 16 35.73 29.60 -15.36
N ALA A 17 35.69 30.60 -16.26
CA ALA A 17 35.08 30.44 -17.59
C ALA A 17 35.88 29.46 -18.47
N LEU A 18 37.23 29.53 -18.45
CA LEU A 18 38.09 28.57 -19.13
C LEU A 18 37.96 27.16 -18.55
N ALA A 19 37.80 27.02 -17.23
CA ALA A 19 37.55 25.72 -16.61
C ALA A 19 36.19 25.14 -17.06
N CYS A 20 35.14 25.96 -17.17
CA CYS A 20 33.84 25.50 -17.67
C CYS A 20 33.82 25.20 -19.17
N THR A 21 34.58 25.92 -20.00
CA THR A 21 34.65 25.64 -21.46
C THR A 21 35.63 24.54 -21.82
N LEU A 22 36.64 24.25 -20.99
CA LEU A 22 37.50 23.07 -21.15
C LEU A 22 36.81 21.76 -20.73
N SER A 23 35.76 21.83 -19.91
CA SER A 23 34.93 20.65 -19.57
C SER A 23 33.97 20.22 -20.70
N SER A 24 33.75 21.04 -21.73
CA SER A 24 32.80 20.73 -22.81
C SER A 24 33.46 20.34 -24.15
N ALA A 25 34.79 20.39 -24.27
CA ALA A 25 35.47 20.27 -25.57
C ALA A 25 36.47 19.11 -25.69
N ASN A 26 36.74 18.34 -24.64
CA ASN A 26 37.62 17.17 -24.72
C ASN A 26 37.00 16.01 -23.94
N GLY A 27 36.89 14.85 -24.59
CA GLY A 27 36.40 13.57 -24.03
C GLY A 27 37.29 12.99 -22.92
N LEU A 28 37.46 13.75 -21.84
CA LEU A 28 38.30 13.48 -20.68
C LEU A 28 37.57 13.81 -19.37
N THR A 29 36.32 13.37 -19.27
CA THR A 29 35.70 12.95 -18.01
C THR A 29 34.93 11.69 -18.39
N ILE A 30 35.04 10.56 -17.69
CA ILE A 30 34.00 10.14 -16.73
C ILE A 30 34.43 8.95 -15.82
N PRO A 31 35.68 8.46 -15.68
CA PRO A 31 35.91 7.29 -14.81
C PRO A 31 35.58 7.55 -13.31
N VAL A 32 35.66 8.81 -12.87
CA VAL A 32 35.29 9.21 -11.50
C VAL A 32 33.77 9.29 -11.32
N ILE A 33 33.04 9.75 -12.33
CA ILE A 33 31.57 9.84 -12.32
C ILE A 33 30.98 8.43 -12.38
N ASP A 34 31.50 7.56 -13.26
CA ASP A 34 31.11 6.15 -13.33
C ASP A 34 31.36 5.42 -12.00
N LYS A 35 32.49 5.67 -11.35
CA LYS A 35 32.80 5.07 -10.04
C LYS A 35 31.85 5.56 -8.95
N ALA A 36 31.51 6.85 -8.95
CA ALA A 36 30.55 7.42 -8.01
C ALA A 36 29.13 6.90 -8.24
N GLU A 37 28.69 6.78 -9.51
CA GLU A 37 27.40 6.20 -9.87
C GLU A 37 27.29 4.73 -9.48
N ARG A 38 28.32 3.92 -9.74
CA ARG A 38 28.36 2.52 -9.31
C ARG A 38 28.31 2.40 -7.79
N ALA A 39 29.06 3.22 -7.06
CA ALA A 39 28.99 3.27 -5.60
C ALA A 39 27.59 3.66 -5.08
N ALA A 40 26.93 4.62 -5.73
CA ALA A 40 25.55 5.00 -5.42
C ALA A 40 24.56 3.87 -5.71
N ARG A 41 24.68 3.18 -6.85
CA ARG A 41 23.85 2.01 -7.19
C ARG A 41 24.04 0.87 -6.20
N ALA A 42 25.28 0.57 -5.82
CA ALA A 42 25.60 -0.47 -4.84
C ALA A 42 25.01 -0.15 -3.46
N THR A 43 25.07 1.12 -3.03
CA THR A 43 24.48 1.55 -1.74
C THR A 43 22.95 1.50 -1.77
N LEU A 44 22.31 1.96 -2.84
CA LEU A 44 20.86 1.85 -3.02
C LEU A 44 20.40 0.39 -3.09
N ALA A 45 21.12 -0.48 -3.81
CA ALA A 45 20.83 -1.90 -3.89
C ALA A 45 20.97 -2.58 -2.52
N LYS A 46 21.97 -2.20 -1.73
CA LYS A 46 22.11 -2.68 -0.35
C LYS A 46 20.92 -2.28 0.53
N TRP A 47 20.45 -1.04 0.43
CA TRP A 47 19.24 -0.60 1.14
C TRP A 47 17.98 -1.32 0.65
N SER A 48 17.87 -1.59 -0.65
CA SER A 48 16.78 -2.39 -1.20
C SER A 48 16.76 -3.81 -0.62
N LEU A 49 17.92 -4.46 -0.46
CA LEU A 49 18.02 -5.78 0.19
C LEU A 49 17.67 -5.74 1.68
N GLU A 50 18.09 -4.69 2.39
CA GLU A 50 17.71 -4.50 3.79
C GLU A 50 16.20 -4.29 3.93
N ASP A 51 15.58 -3.52 3.04
CA ASP A 51 14.12 -3.36 2.99
C ASP A 51 13.40 -4.66 2.63
N ALA A 52 13.90 -5.44 1.66
CA ALA A 52 13.33 -6.74 1.29
C ALA A 52 13.32 -7.73 2.46
N LYS A 53 14.41 -7.78 3.26
CA LYS A 53 14.47 -8.56 4.50
C LYS A 53 13.39 -8.14 5.51
N LEU A 54 13.21 -6.82 5.69
CA LEU A 54 12.17 -6.29 6.57
C LEU A 54 10.76 -6.68 6.08
N ARG A 55 10.50 -6.57 4.77
CA ARG A 55 9.20 -6.97 4.19
C ARG A 55 8.91 -8.46 4.38
N ARG A 56 9.91 -9.33 4.17
CA ARG A 56 9.78 -10.77 4.42
C ARG A 56 9.51 -11.07 5.89
N GLN A 57 10.12 -10.34 6.81
CA GLN A 57 9.82 -10.48 8.23
C GLN A 57 8.38 -10.08 8.55
N VAL A 58 7.89 -8.95 8.02
CA VAL A 58 6.51 -8.50 8.16
C VAL A 58 5.54 -9.56 7.62
N GLN A 59 5.80 -10.11 6.44
CA GLN A 59 4.96 -11.15 5.82
C GLN A 59 4.93 -12.44 6.64
N ARG A 60 6.07 -12.86 7.21
CA ARG A 60 6.13 -14.04 8.10
C ARG A 60 5.29 -13.82 9.37
N GLU A 61 5.40 -12.65 9.99
CA GLU A 61 4.60 -12.31 11.18
C GLU A 61 3.10 -12.22 10.83
N LEU A 62 2.74 -11.64 9.68
CA LEU A 62 1.34 -11.63 9.19
C LEU A 62 0.79 -13.02 8.92
N ARG A 63 1.55 -13.90 8.25
CA ARG A 63 1.12 -15.29 8.02
C ARG A 63 0.97 -16.07 9.32
N ALA A 64 1.90 -15.89 10.26
CA ALA A 64 1.83 -16.54 11.56
C ALA A 64 0.60 -16.07 12.36
N GLU A 65 0.24 -14.79 12.27
CA GLU A 65 -1.00 -14.28 12.85
C GLU A 65 -2.24 -14.77 12.12
N ALA A 66 -2.25 -14.79 10.79
CA ALA A 66 -3.37 -15.32 10.01
C ALA A 66 -3.66 -16.78 10.37
N LEU A 67 -2.63 -17.62 10.52
CA LEU A 67 -2.78 -19.01 10.98
C LEU A 67 -3.33 -19.10 12.40
N ARG A 68 -2.98 -18.16 13.29
CA ARG A 68 -3.56 -18.08 14.65
C ARG A 68 -5.01 -17.62 14.62
N GLU A 69 -5.34 -16.64 13.79
CA GLU A 69 -6.72 -16.17 13.59
C GLU A 69 -7.59 -17.26 12.96
N GLU A 70 -7.07 -18.04 12.02
CA GLU A 70 -7.73 -19.21 11.43
C GLU A 70 -7.96 -20.30 12.48
N ALA A 71 -6.97 -20.62 13.31
CA ALA A 71 -7.14 -21.56 14.42
C ALA A 71 -8.22 -21.09 15.41
N LEU A 72 -8.26 -19.79 15.75
CA LEU A 72 -9.31 -19.19 16.58
C LEU A 72 -10.68 -19.14 15.87
N ARG A 73 -10.69 -19.10 14.54
CA ARG A 73 -11.92 -19.13 13.73
C ARG A 73 -12.50 -20.54 13.63
N GLU A 74 -11.66 -21.58 13.57
CA GLU A 74 -12.07 -22.99 13.68
C GLU A 74 -12.69 -23.28 15.05
N GLU A 75 -12.29 -22.53 16.10
CA GLU A 75 -12.94 -22.51 17.42
C GLU A 75 -14.25 -21.68 17.46
N GLY A 76 -14.71 -21.14 16.34
CA GLY A 76 -16.05 -20.57 16.16
C GLY A 76 -16.21 -19.06 16.42
N VAL A 77 -15.12 -18.29 16.52
CA VAL A 77 -15.19 -16.90 17.03
C VAL A 77 -15.23 -15.80 15.95
N VAL A 78 -14.86 -16.06 14.69
CA VAL A 78 -14.74 -14.97 13.69
C VAL A 78 -15.44 -15.27 12.37
N GLY A 79 -16.62 -14.67 12.17
CA GLY A 79 -17.35 -14.67 10.90
C GLY A 79 -17.11 -13.39 10.11
N GLN A 80 -16.04 -13.32 9.31
CA GLN A 80 -15.94 -12.34 8.23
C GLN A 80 -15.93 -13.07 6.89
N SER A 81 -16.92 -12.77 6.05
CA SER A 81 -17.02 -13.23 4.66
C SER A 81 -16.57 -12.09 3.75
N VAL A 82 -15.42 -12.25 3.10
CA VAL A 82 -15.02 -11.40 1.96
C VAL A 82 -15.68 -11.97 0.69
N ASP A 83 -16.11 -11.08 -0.20
CA ASP A 83 -16.75 -11.44 -1.48
C ASP A 83 -15.76 -12.23 -2.38
N PRO A 84 -16.10 -13.46 -2.85
CA PRO A 84 -15.15 -14.37 -3.52
C PRO A 84 -14.56 -13.82 -4.83
N GLU A 85 -15.32 -13.03 -5.59
CA GLU A 85 -14.85 -12.47 -6.87
C GLU A 85 -13.75 -11.42 -6.66
N VAL A 86 -13.90 -10.61 -5.59
CA VAL A 86 -12.93 -9.61 -5.16
C VAL A 86 -11.66 -10.26 -4.61
N SER A 87 -11.79 -11.40 -3.95
CA SER A 87 -10.65 -12.19 -3.45
C SER A 87 -9.74 -12.66 -4.60
N GLY A 88 -10.31 -13.03 -5.75
CA GLY A 88 -9.54 -13.51 -6.90
C GLY A 88 -8.61 -12.45 -7.50
N VAL A 89 -9.10 -11.23 -7.68
CA VAL A 89 -8.31 -10.12 -8.25
C VAL A 89 -7.19 -9.70 -7.28
N ILE A 90 -7.46 -9.64 -5.98
CA ILE A 90 -6.45 -9.34 -4.95
C ILE A 90 -5.37 -10.42 -4.93
N GLN A 91 -5.76 -11.68 -5.07
CA GLN A 91 -4.82 -12.80 -5.12
C GLN A 91 -3.93 -12.72 -6.38
N GLN A 92 -4.49 -12.37 -7.54
CA GLN A 92 -3.72 -12.16 -8.76
C GLN A 92 -2.74 -10.99 -8.63
N LEU A 93 -3.18 -9.83 -8.16
CA LEU A 93 -2.32 -8.65 -7.96
C LEU A 93 -1.23 -8.90 -6.92
N SER A 94 -1.56 -9.54 -5.80
CA SER A 94 -0.58 -9.87 -4.77
C SER A 94 0.44 -10.90 -5.26
N SER A 95 0.03 -11.90 -6.05
CA SER A 95 0.96 -12.85 -6.68
C SER A 95 1.87 -12.19 -7.71
N TRP A 96 1.35 -11.26 -8.52
CA TRP A 96 2.14 -10.48 -9.47
C TRP A 96 3.15 -9.60 -8.74
N ALA A 97 2.71 -8.84 -7.74
CA ALA A 97 3.57 -7.97 -6.94
C ALA A 97 4.64 -8.78 -6.18
N GLY A 98 4.29 -9.97 -5.66
CA GLY A 98 5.24 -10.88 -5.04
C GLY A 98 6.39 -11.27 -5.98
N ARG A 99 6.05 -11.65 -7.22
CA ARG A 99 7.05 -11.99 -8.25
C ARG A 99 7.94 -10.80 -8.62
N VAL A 100 7.37 -9.60 -8.74
CA VAL A 100 8.16 -8.37 -8.95
C VAL A 100 9.15 -8.14 -7.81
N LEU A 101 8.73 -8.36 -6.56
CA LEU A 101 9.59 -8.13 -5.40
C LEU A 101 10.73 -9.16 -5.32
N ASP A 102 10.45 -10.43 -5.60
CA ASP A 102 11.50 -11.47 -5.62
C ASP A 102 12.52 -11.22 -6.75
N GLU A 103 12.05 -10.77 -7.91
CA GLU A 103 12.90 -10.34 -9.02
C GLU A 103 13.78 -9.13 -8.64
N GLU A 104 13.20 -8.09 -8.05
CA GLU A 104 13.95 -6.90 -7.61
C GLU A 104 14.95 -7.23 -6.50
N GLU A 105 14.63 -8.17 -5.60
CA GLU A 105 15.57 -8.63 -4.58
C GLU A 105 16.77 -9.33 -5.22
N TYR A 106 16.53 -10.22 -6.19
CA TYR A 106 17.60 -10.88 -6.94
C TYR A 106 18.48 -9.86 -7.66
N ARG A 107 17.88 -8.88 -8.35
CA ARG A 107 18.62 -7.82 -9.03
C ARG A 107 19.44 -6.99 -8.05
N ALA A 108 18.87 -6.60 -6.92
CA ALA A 108 19.58 -5.86 -5.89
C ALA A 108 20.79 -6.65 -5.36
N ALA A 109 20.65 -7.97 -5.15
CA ALA A 109 21.77 -8.84 -4.76
C ALA A 109 22.90 -8.82 -5.80
N ARG A 110 22.55 -8.97 -7.08
CA ARG A 110 23.53 -8.96 -8.18
C ARG A 110 24.20 -7.61 -8.38
N ILE A 111 23.48 -6.49 -8.18
CA ILE A 111 24.06 -5.15 -8.23
C ILE A 111 25.09 -4.97 -7.10
N VAL A 112 24.83 -5.49 -5.91
CA VAL A 112 25.79 -5.45 -4.78
C VAL A 112 27.01 -6.32 -5.08
N GLU A 113 26.83 -7.57 -5.54
CA GLU A 113 27.91 -8.50 -5.88
C GLU A 113 28.83 -7.94 -6.98
N SER A 114 28.25 -7.27 -7.97
CA SER A 114 28.98 -6.66 -9.10
C SER A 114 29.52 -5.26 -8.79
N GLN A 115 29.51 -4.83 -7.52
CA GLN A 115 29.99 -3.51 -7.08
C GLN A 115 29.32 -2.33 -7.83
N GLY A 116 28.02 -2.44 -8.11
CA GLY A 116 27.22 -1.39 -8.70
C GLY A 116 27.07 -1.45 -10.21
N ALA A 117 27.42 -2.57 -10.85
CA ALA A 117 27.09 -2.77 -12.25
C ALA A 117 25.57 -2.83 -12.45
N VAL A 118 25.09 -2.30 -13.57
CA VAL A 118 23.66 -2.30 -13.88
C VAL A 118 23.27 -3.74 -14.26
N VAL A 119 22.27 -4.28 -13.57
CA VAL A 119 21.67 -5.58 -13.87
C VAL A 119 20.27 -5.32 -14.40
N ARG A 120 20.00 -5.74 -15.64
CA ARG A 120 18.67 -5.57 -16.22
C ARG A 120 17.71 -6.66 -15.71
N PRO A 121 16.40 -6.36 -15.63
CA PRO A 121 15.38 -7.37 -15.37
C PRO A 121 15.51 -8.63 -16.22
N ALA A 122 15.76 -8.47 -17.53
CA ALA A 122 15.96 -9.59 -18.45
C ALA A 122 17.23 -10.41 -18.18
N ASP A 123 18.22 -9.91 -17.44
CA ASP A 123 19.43 -10.67 -17.14
C ASP A 123 19.22 -11.68 -15.97
N ALA A 124 18.03 -11.68 -15.36
CA ALA A 124 17.65 -12.67 -14.34
C ALA A 124 17.39 -14.05 -14.95
N PRO A 125 17.77 -15.14 -14.27
CA PRO A 125 17.54 -16.51 -14.71
C PRO A 125 16.04 -16.84 -14.65
N LEU A 126 15.57 -17.77 -15.50
CA LEU A 126 14.14 -18.04 -15.73
C LEU A 126 13.36 -18.49 -14.48
N ASP A 127 14.05 -19.02 -13.49
CA ASP A 127 13.49 -19.46 -12.19
C ASP A 127 13.19 -18.29 -11.25
N VAL A 128 13.87 -17.14 -11.42
CA VAL A 128 13.72 -15.93 -10.60
C VAL A 128 13.23 -14.73 -11.41
N ARG A 129 13.23 -14.84 -12.75
CA ARG A 129 12.74 -13.80 -13.65
C ARG A 129 11.25 -13.59 -13.39
N GLY A 130 10.93 -12.37 -12.98
CA GLY A 130 9.57 -11.95 -12.74
C GLY A 130 8.96 -11.29 -13.98
N PRO A 131 7.78 -10.70 -13.81
CA PRO A 131 7.03 -10.13 -14.92
C PRO A 131 7.72 -8.92 -15.56
N LEU A 132 8.65 -8.23 -14.86
CA LEU A 132 9.40 -7.13 -15.45
C LEU A 132 10.47 -7.64 -16.40
N GLY A 133 11.18 -8.71 -16.02
CA GLY A 133 12.16 -9.37 -16.88
C GLY A 133 11.51 -10.10 -18.05
N ASP A 134 10.32 -10.67 -17.88
CA ASP A 134 9.54 -11.23 -18.98
C ASP A 134 9.11 -10.13 -19.96
N LEU A 135 8.67 -8.98 -19.44
CA LEU A 135 8.28 -7.83 -20.25
C LEU A 135 9.49 -7.25 -21.00
N GLU A 136 10.62 -7.04 -20.33
CA GLU A 136 11.84 -6.57 -21.00
C GLU A 136 12.35 -7.59 -22.01
N ALA A 137 12.33 -8.88 -21.68
CA ALA A 137 12.67 -9.94 -22.63
C ALA A 137 11.75 -9.91 -23.85
N SER A 138 10.45 -9.70 -23.65
CA SER A 138 9.49 -9.58 -24.76
C SER A 138 9.73 -8.34 -25.62
N LEU A 139 10.09 -7.20 -25.01
CA LEU A 139 10.45 -5.96 -25.72
C LEU A 139 11.81 -6.04 -26.41
N SER A 140 12.73 -6.86 -25.90
CA SER A 140 14.08 -7.02 -26.44
C SER A 140 14.14 -7.97 -27.64
N LYS A 141 13.10 -8.80 -27.83
CA LYS A 141 12.97 -9.61 -29.04
C LYS A 141 12.77 -8.63 -30.21
N PRO A 142 13.56 -8.74 -31.30
CA PRO A 142 13.28 -7.97 -32.49
C PRO A 142 11.85 -8.28 -32.89
N ILE A 143 11.01 -7.24 -32.91
CA ILE A 143 9.65 -7.37 -33.39
C ILE A 143 9.77 -7.65 -34.88
N GLU A 144 9.57 -8.91 -35.26
CA GLU A 144 9.16 -9.26 -36.61
C GLU A 144 7.87 -8.47 -36.86
N LEU A 145 7.98 -7.35 -37.58
CA LEU A 145 6.85 -6.43 -37.77
C LEU A 145 5.63 -7.20 -38.27
N GLU A 146 5.83 -8.18 -39.15
CA GLU A 146 4.77 -9.03 -39.69
C GLU A 146 4.03 -9.83 -38.60
N GLU A 147 4.74 -10.45 -37.66
CA GLU A 147 4.14 -11.24 -36.58
C GLU A 147 3.43 -10.35 -35.55
N ALA A 148 4.01 -9.20 -35.18
CA ALA A 148 3.36 -8.27 -34.27
C ALA A 148 2.13 -7.59 -34.91
N TRP A 149 2.19 -7.23 -36.19
CA TRP A 149 1.03 -6.77 -36.93
C TRP A 149 -0.04 -7.85 -37.04
N ALA A 150 0.33 -9.12 -37.27
CA ALA A 150 -0.62 -10.23 -37.28
C ALA A 150 -1.28 -10.43 -35.90
N ASN A 151 -0.51 -10.42 -34.81
CA ASN A 151 -1.04 -10.58 -33.45
C ASN A 151 -1.93 -9.40 -33.02
N THR A 152 -1.58 -8.17 -33.40
CA THR A 152 -2.42 -7.01 -33.12
C THR A 152 -3.69 -7.02 -33.96
N LEU A 153 -3.62 -7.42 -35.23
CA LEU A 153 -4.80 -7.62 -36.07
C LEU A 153 -5.69 -8.73 -35.52
N ASP A 154 -5.13 -9.83 -35.03
CA ASP A 154 -5.91 -10.91 -34.42
C ASP A 154 -6.57 -10.44 -33.11
N ALA A 155 -5.83 -9.77 -32.22
CA ALA A 155 -6.39 -9.21 -30.99
C ALA A 155 -7.49 -8.17 -31.27
N LEU A 156 -7.29 -7.31 -32.27
CA LEU A 156 -8.32 -6.38 -32.72
C LEU A 156 -9.53 -7.13 -33.30
N THR A 157 -9.31 -8.19 -34.08
CA THR A 157 -10.38 -9.01 -34.66
C THR A 157 -11.18 -9.71 -33.56
N GLN A 158 -10.52 -10.26 -32.54
CA GLN A 158 -11.15 -10.85 -31.37
C GLN A 158 -11.93 -9.81 -30.56
N LEU A 159 -11.38 -8.61 -30.37
CA LEU A 159 -12.08 -7.50 -29.73
C LEU A 159 -13.31 -7.08 -30.54
N PHE A 160 -13.19 -6.93 -31.86
CA PHE A 160 -14.31 -6.62 -32.74
C PHE A 160 -15.37 -7.73 -32.73
N ALA A 161 -14.97 -9.00 -32.70
CA ALA A 161 -15.88 -10.12 -32.59
C ALA A 161 -16.62 -10.12 -31.25
N SER A 162 -15.93 -9.84 -30.15
CA SER A 162 -16.51 -9.69 -28.81
C SER A 162 -17.48 -8.52 -28.72
N ILE A 163 -17.08 -7.33 -29.21
CA ILE A 163 -17.93 -6.14 -29.28
C ILE A 163 -19.16 -6.43 -30.14
N LYS A 164 -18.98 -7.04 -31.31
CA LYS A 164 -20.09 -7.40 -32.20
C LYS A 164 -21.04 -8.38 -31.52
N GLN A 165 -20.51 -9.41 -30.86
CA GLN A 165 -21.33 -10.35 -30.11
C GLN A 165 -22.17 -9.64 -29.04
N GLU A 166 -21.58 -8.69 -28.33
CA GLU A 166 -22.28 -7.94 -27.29
C GLU A 166 -23.32 -6.95 -27.86
N VAL A 167 -23.01 -6.31 -28.98
CA VAL A 167 -23.97 -5.48 -29.73
C VAL A 167 -25.13 -6.32 -30.28
N ASP A 168 -24.86 -7.52 -30.80
CA ASP A 168 -25.88 -8.45 -31.27
C ASP A 168 -26.78 -8.93 -30.12
N ARG A 169 -26.21 -9.16 -28.91
CA ARG A 169 -26.98 -9.40 -27.68
C ARG A 169 -27.84 -8.20 -27.29
N MET A 170 -27.31 -6.99 -27.37
CA MET A 170 -28.08 -5.77 -27.12
C MET A 170 -29.24 -5.64 -28.11
N ILE A 171 -29.01 -5.79 -29.41
CA ILE A 171 -30.05 -5.70 -30.45
C ILE A 171 -31.13 -6.76 -30.24
N SER A 172 -30.76 -8.01 -29.99
CA SER A 172 -31.73 -9.08 -29.73
C SER A 172 -32.53 -8.85 -28.45
N SER A 173 -31.90 -8.36 -27.38
CA SER A 173 -32.60 -7.95 -26.15
C SER A 173 -33.58 -6.81 -26.40
N GLU A 174 -33.24 -5.85 -27.27
CA GLU A 174 -34.09 -4.71 -27.59
C GLU A 174 -35.27 -5.09 -28.49
N ASN A 175 -35.05 -5.98 -29.46
CA ASN A 175 -36.13 -6.53 -30.29
C ASN A 175 -37.13 -7.30 -29.42
N THR A 176 -36.65 -8.19 -28.55
CA THR A 176 -37.55 -8.90 -27.61
C THR A 176 -38.26 -7.95 -26.63
N ARG A 177 -37.61 -6.87 -26.20
CA ARG A 177 -38.23 -5.82 -25.38
C ARG A 177 -39.35 -5.10 -26.13
N THR A 178 -39.13 -4.72 -27.38
CA THR A 178 -40.15 -4.03 -28.20
C THR A 178 -41.35 -4.94 -28.49
N GLU A 179 -41.12 -6.21 -28.83
CA GLU A 179 -42.18 -7.22 -29.00
C GLU A 179 -43.02 -7.40 -27.74
N ARG A 180 -42.37 -7.60 -26.58
CA ARG A 180 -43.07 -7.73 -25.29
C ARG A 180 -43.79 -6.45 -24.89
N SER A 181 -43.22 -5.29 -25.20
CA SER A 181 -43.85 -3.98 -24.93
C SER A 181 -45.12 -3.79 -25.74
N GLN A 182 -45.10 -4.18 -27.02
CA GLN A 182 -46.28 -4.16 -27.89
C GLN A 182 -47.35 -5.16 -27.42
N ALA A 183 -46.96 -6.37 -27.04
CA ALA A 183 -47.88 -7.40 -26.56
C ALA A 183 -48.57 -7.02 -25.23
N LEU A 184 -47.85 -6.35 -24.32
CA LEU A 184 -48.38 -5.89 -23.03
C LEU A 184 -49.07 -4.51 -23.11
N GLY A 185 -48.94 -3.79 -24.23
CA GLY A 185 -49.44 -2.42 -24.38
C GLY A 185 -48.76 -1.42 -23.43
N ALA A 186 -47.59 -1.75 -22.90
CA ALA A 186 -46.88 -0.97 -21.88
C ALA A 186 -45.38 -0.90 -22.21
N ARG A 187 -44.74 0.24 -21.91
CA ARG A 187 -43.30 0.44 -22.11
C ARG A 187 -42.50 -0.39 -21.11
N LEU A 188 -41.67 -1.31 -21.60
CA LEU A 188 -40.75 -2.10 -20.78
C LEU A 188 -39.40 -1.40 -20.62
N ARG A 189 -38.80 -1.52 -19.43
CA ARG A 189 -37.45 -1.02 -19.18
C ARG A 189 -36.40 -2.01 -19.71
N PRO A 190 -35.21 -1.54 -20.11
CA PRO A 190 -34.09 -2.41 -20.47
C PRO A 190 -33.78 -3.49 -19.43
N LEU A 191 -33.86 -3.18 -18.14
CA LEU A 191 -33.67 -4.13 -17.03
C LEU A 191 -34.73 -5.24 -16.96
N ASP A 192 -35.94 -5.00 -17.46
CA ASP A 192 -37.05 -5.96 -17.44
C ASP A 192 -37.06 -6.88 -18.69
N ALA A 193 -36.06 -6.72 -19.58
CA ALA A 193 -35.84 -7.51 -20.79
C ALA A 193 -34.80 -8.63 -20.53
N PRO A 194 -34.50 -9.52 -21.50
CA PRO A 194 -33.40 -10.47 -21.37
C PRO A 194 -32.06 -9.74 -21.08
N PRO A 195 -31.12 -10.40 -20.37
CA PRO A 195 -29.89 -9.75 -19.95
C PRO A 195 -29.09 -9.21 -21.14
N SER A 196 -28.71 -7.94 -21.04
CA SER A 196 -27.89 -7.22 -21.99
C SER A 196 -27.14 -6.11 -21.27
N LEU A 197 -26.08 -5.56 -21.89
CA LEU A 197 -25.35 -4.44 -21.31
C LEU A 197 -26.25 -3.25 -20.92
N LEU A 198 -27.30 -2.97 -21.69
CA LEU A 198 -28.21 -1.87 -21.35
C LEU A 198 -29.02 -2.17 -20.10
N GLY A 199 -29.49 -3.41 -19.95
CA GLY A 199 -30.16 -3.87 -18.73
C GLY A 199 -29.23 -3.88 -17.52
N ASP A 200 -27.99 -4.33 -17.70
CA ASP A 200 -26.99 -4.37 -16.64
C ASP A 200 -26.58 -2.97 -16.17
N LEU A 201 -26.40 -2.03 -17.12
CA LEU A 201 -26.12 -0.63 -16.82
C LEU A 201 -27.30 0.04 -16.11
N GLU A 202 -28.53 -0.15 -16.60
CA GLU A 202 -29.71 0.37 -15.92
C GLU A 202 -29.86 -0.24 -14.52
N GLY A 203 -29.65 -1.54 -14.38
CA GLY A 203 -29.68 -2.24 -13.11
C GLY A 203 -28.64 -1.74 -12.12
N PHE A 204 -27.40 -1.49 -12.60
CA PHE A 204 -26.35 -0.90 -11.78
C PHE A 204 -26.72 0.52 -11.32
N VAL A 205 -27.20 1.37 -12.24
CA VAL A 205 -27.61 2.75 -11.91
C VAL A 205 -28.81 2.78 -10.97
N ASP A 206 -29.81 1.92 -11.19
CA ASP A 206 -30.97 1.79 -10.31
C ASP A 206 -30.56 1.27 -8.92
N ALA A 207 -29.61 0.33 -8.86
CA ALA A 207 -29.05 -0.14 -7.58
C ALA A 207 -28.33 0.99 -6.82
N VAL A 208 -27.49 1.78 -7.51
CA VAL A 208 -26.83 2.97 -6.95
C VAL A 208 -27.88 3.97 -6.46
N TYR A 209 -28.90 4.25 -7.27
CA TYR A 209 -29.94 5.21 -6.93
C TYR A 209 -30.76 4.78 -5.70
N ARG A 210 -31.18 3.50 -5.64
CA ARG A 210 -31.92 2.96 -4.49
C ARG A 210 -31.08 2.97 -3.22
N GLU A 211 -29.80 2.63 -3.33
CA GLU A 211 -28.85 2.70 -2.22
C GLU A 211 -28.68 4.13 -1.71
N GLU A 212 -28.46 5.08 -2.61
CA GLU A 212 -28.27 6.49 -2.25
C GLU A 212 -29.55 7.09 -1.66
N ARG A 213 -30.71 6.75 -2.20
CA ARG A 213 -31.99 7.12 -1.62
C ARG A 213 -32.16 6.53 -0.22
N ALA A 214 -31.83 5.25 -0.02
CA ALA A 214 -31.87 4.63 1.30
C ALA A 214 -30.91 5.31 2.29
N ARG A 215 -29.74 5.76 1.82
CA ARG A 215 -28.76 6.52 2.62
C ARG A 215 -29.32 7.87 3.06
N VAL A 216 -29.92 8.61 2.15
CA VAL A 216 -30.57 9.89 2.43
C VAL A 216 -31.76 9.70 3.38
N ASP A 217 -32.64 8.73 3.11
CA ASP A 217 -33.81 8.43 3.93
C ASP A 217 -33.43 8.02 5.36
N SER A 218 -32.32 7.29 5.51
CA SER A 218 -31.80 6.87 6.82
C SER A 218 -30.87 7.89 7.47
N SER A 219 -30.61 9.05 6.83
CA SER A 219 -29.64 10.05 7.28
C SER A 219 -28.25 9.48 7.59
N THR A 220 -27.86 8.43 6.88
CA THR A 220 -26.58 7.74 7.10
C THR A 220 -25.49 8.46 6.29
N ILE A 221 -24.34 8.75 6.90
CA ILE A 221 -23.24 9.43 6.19
C ILE A 221 -22.57 8.49 5.19
N ARG A 222 -22.35 7.22 5.57
CA ARG A 222 -21.57 6.26 4.80
C ARG A 222 -22.45 5.16 4.19
N PRO A 223 -22.34 4.87 2.88
CA PRO A 223 -23.03 3.76 2.24
C PRO A 223 -22.87 2.41 2.97
N GLN A 224 -21.68 2.09 3.49
CA GLN A 224 -21.43 0.81 4.17
C GLN A 224 -22.24 0.59 5.47
N ASP A 225 -22.67 1.67 6.12
CA ASP A 225 -23.40 1.63 7.39
C ASP A 225 -24.90 1.32 7.18
N LEU A 226 -25.38 1.25 5.93
CA LEU A 226 -26.74 0.82 5.61
C LEU A 226 -27.02 -0.62 6.10
N PRO A 227 -28.28 -0.96 6.43
CA PRO A 227 -28.66 -2.33 6.76
C PRO A 227 -28.43 -3.26 5.57
N ALA A 228 -28.02 -4.51 5.83
CA ALA A 228 -27.60 -5.46 4.80
C ALA A 228 -28.56 -5.60 3.60
N LYS A 229 -29.88 -5.50 3.84
CA LYS A 229 -30.93 -5.58 2.82
C LYS A 229 -30.95 -4.41 1.83
N ARG A 230 -30.33 -3.27 2.17
CA ARG A 230 -30.29 -2.04 1.37
C ARG A 230 -28.90 -1.66 0.90
N ARG A 231 -27.90 -2.51 1.16
CA ARG A 231 -26.53 -2.30 0.69
C ARG A 231 -26.48 -2.59 -0.80
N GLY A 232 -25.93 -1.66 -1.56
CA GLY A 232 -25.76 -1.78 -3.00
C GLY A 232 -24.29 -1.81 -3.40
N PRO A 233 -24.00 -1.45 -4.66
CA PRO A 233 -22.64 -1.45 -5.18
C PRO A 233 -21.70 -0.46 -4.49
N LEU A 234 -22.20 0.70 -4.02
CA LEU A 234 -21.36 1.71 -3.34
C LEU A 234 -20.91 1.22 -1.97
N ALA A 235 -21.80 0.64 -1.16
CA ALA A 235 -21.46 0.03 0.11
C ALA A 235 -20.49 -1.15 -0.05
N ARG A 236 -20.54 -1.87 -1.18
CA ARG A 236 -19.57 -2.94 -1.49
C ARG A 236 -18.20 -2.34 -1.82
N ALA A 237 -18.16 -1.32 -2.68
CA ALA A 237 -16.92 -0.62 -3.04
C ALA A 237 -16.27 0.07 -1.83
N GLU A 238 -17.05 0.72 -0.97
CA GLU A 238 -16.55 1.37 0.24
C GLU A 238 -16.01 0.34 1.25
N ARG A 239 -16.71 -0.78 1.47
CA ARG A 239 -16.22 -1.85 2.33
C ARG A 239 -14.93 -2.46 1.80
N TRP A 240 -14.85 -2.66 0.48
CA TRP A 240 -13.64 -3.12 -0.18
C TRP A 240 -12.47 -2.15 0.10
N LEU A 241 -12.65 -0.86 -0.20
CA LEU A 241 -11.61 0.14 0.02
C LEU A 241 -11.20 0.24 1.48
N THR A 242 -12.17 0.21 2.40
CA THR A 242 -11.92 0.27 3.84
C THR A 242 -11.14 -0.96 4.31
N SER A 243 -11.51 -2.16 3.84
CA SER A 243 -10.80 -3.40 4.18
C SER A 243 -9.37 -3.41 3.64
N PHE A 244 -9.17 -2.96 2.39
CA PHE A 244 -7.87 -2.82 1.78
C PHE A 244 -6.98 -1.83 2.52
N LEU A 245 -7.50 -0.64 2.85
CA LEU A 245 -6.76 0.36 3.62
C LEU A 245 -6.41 -0.13 5.03
N ALA A 246 -7.31 -0.88 5.68
CA ALA A 246 -7.03 -1.48 6.98
C ALA A 246 -5.93 -2.57 6.91
N GLU A 247 -5.87 -3.33 5.81
CA GLU A 247 -4.78 -4.27 5.57
C GLU A 247 -3.45 -3.56 5.35
N VAL A 248 -3.43 -2.49 4.55
CA VAL A 248 -2.25 -1.64 4.33
C VAL A 248 -1.78 -1.00 5.65
N ASP A 249 -2.70 -0.45 6.46
CA ASP A 249 -2.37 0.15 7.76
C ASP A 249 -1.78 -0.90 8.73
N ARG A 250 -2.35 -2.11 8.78
CA ARG A 250 -1.78 -3.22 9.57
C ARG A 250 -0.37 -3.57 9.10
N TYR A 251 -0.16 -3.66 7.79
CA TYR A 251 1.16 -3.91 7.20
C TYR A 251 2.17 -2.82 7.58
N GLU A 252 1.83 -1.54 7.39
CA GLU A 252 2.72 -0.41 7.67
C GLU A 252 3.03 -0.25 9.16
N LYS A 253 2.03 -0.46 10.05
CA LYS A 253 2.27 -0.46 11.50
C LYS A 253 3.26 -1.55 11.91
N LYS A 254 3.13 -2.76 11.36
CA LYS A 254 4.08 -3.85 11.61
C LYS A 254 5.45 -3.55 11.05
N ARG A 255 5.52 -3.06 9.82
CA ARG A 255 6.77 -2.63 9.18
C ARG A 255 7.47 -1.57 10.03
N ALA A 256 6.75 -0.54 10.49
CA ALA A 256 7.29 0.48 11.37
C ALA A 256 7.78 -0.09 12.72
N ASN A 257 7.06 -1.05 13.32
CA ASN A 257 7.47 -1.70 14.56
C ASN A 257 8.72 -2.58 14.38
N ILE A 258 8.82 -3.31 13.28
CA ILE A 258 10.02 -4.10 12.95
C ILE A 258 11.19 -3.16 12.66
N ILE A 259 10.99 -2.09 11.89
CA ILE A 259 12.02 -1.07 11.65
C ILE A 259 12.52 -0.49 12.97
N LYS A 260 11.63 -0.15 13.92
CA LYS A 260 12.03 0.32 15.26
C LYS A 260 12.87 -0.69 16.04
N LYS A 261 12.68 -2.00 15.82
CA LYS A 261 13.44 -3.08 16.48
C LYS A 261 14.79 -3.32 15.81
N VAL A 262 14.84 -3.25 14.47
CA VAL A 262 16.01 -3.61 13.66
C VAL A 262 16.94 -2.42 13.45
N ALA A 263 16.39 -1.25 13.13
CA ALA A 263 17.15 -0.02 12.94
C ALA A 263 17.23 0.74 14.27
N LYS A 264 18.43 0.79 14.85
CA LYS A 264 18.72 1.65 15.99
C LYS A 264 18.47 3.10 15.61
N ARG A 265 17.92 3.89 16.53
CA ARG A 265 17.69 5.32 16.30
C ARG A 265 19.01 6.03 16.05
N PRO A 266 19.06 7.11 15.25
CA PRO A 266 20.28 7.89 15.04
C PRO A 266 21.01 8.24 16.35
N MET A 267 20.26 8.62 17.38
CA MET A 267 20.78 8.86 18.73
C MET A 267 21.42 7.63 19.40
N GLU A 268 20.87 6.43 19.16
CA GLU A 268 21.35 5.17 19.76
C GLU A 268 22.51 4.55 18.96
N ALA A 269 22.51 4.73 17.64
CA ALA A 269 23.53 4.19 16.75
C ALA A 269 24.80 5.06 16.72
N ALA A 270 24.64 6.39 16.67
CA ALA A 270 25.74 7.33 16.56
C ALA A 270 25.38 8.66 17.28
N PRO A 271 25.48 8.72 18.62
CA PRO A 271 25.04 9.86 19.42
C PRO A 271 25.76 11.17 19.07
N GLU A 272 27.01 11.08 18.60
CA GLU A 272 27.82 12.24 18.22
C GLU A 272 27.64 12.69 16.77
N SER A 273 26.90 11.92 15.95
CA SER A 273 26.58 12.30 14.57
C SER A 273 25.64 13.50 14.54
N ALA A 274 25.68 14.27 13.44
CA ALA A 274 24.78 15.42 13.26
C ALA A 274 23.30 15.02 13.41
N ALA A 275 22.93 13.83 12.92
CA ALA A 275 21.58 13.28 13.06
C ALA A 275 21.25 12.88 14.51
N GLY A 276 22.21 12.33 15.26
CA GLY A 276 22.02 12.00 16.68
C GLY A 276 21.85 13.24 17.57
N LYS A 277 22.59 14.32 17.27
CA LYS A 277 22.48 15.61 17.97
C LYS A 277 21.16 16.32 17.69
N THR A 278 20.69 16.33 16.44
CA THR A 278 19.38 16.91 16.11
C THR A 278 18.23 16.11 16.70
N GLU A 279 18.30 14.77 16.69
CA GLU A 279 17.30 13.94 17.35
C GLU A 279 17.26 14.19 18.87
N ARG A 280 18.42 14.29 19.54
CA ARG A 280 18.50 14.66 20.97
C ARG A 280 17.86 16.02 21.24
N PHE A 281 18.16 17.01 20.40
CA PHE A 281 17.62 18.35 20.54
C PHE A 281 16.10 18.37 20.34
N VAL A 282 15.58 17.71 19.30
CA VAL A 282 14.14 17.63 19.02
C VAL A 282 13.40 16.84 20.09
N ASN A 283 13.93 15.69 20.54
CA ASN A 283 13.33 14.94 21.65
C ASN A 283 13.37 15.75 22.96
N GLY A 284 14.46 16.46 23.24
CA GLY A 284 14.55 17.34 24.41
C GLY A 284 13.51 18.47 24.36
N LEU A 285 13.34 19.10 23.19
CA LEU A 285 12.43 20.22 22.98
C LEU A 285 10.95 19.81 22.93
N ALA A 286 10.61 18.66 22.35
CA ALA A 286 9.22 18.22 22.21
C ALA A 286 8.74 17.40 23.41
N ARG A 287 9.60 16.49 23.91
CA ARG A 287 9.21 15.51 24.94
C ARG A 287 9.34 16.09 26.35
N GLY A 288 10.30 16.99 26.57
CA GLY A 288 10.48 17.70 27.85
C GLY A 288 9.23 18.48 28.28
N PRO A 289 8.70 19.40 27.45
CA PRO A 289 7.49 20.15 27.77
C PRO A 289 6.24 19.28 27.90
N MET A 290 6.15 18.19 27.12
CA MET A 290 5.03 17.26 27.20
C MET A 290 5.01 16.50 28.53
N MET A 291 6.16 15.95 28.96
CA MET A 291 6.30 15.30 30.25
C MET A 291 6.09 16.27 31.41
N PHE A 292 6.58 17.51 31.28
CA PHE A 292 6.33 18.57 32.26
C PHE A 292 4.83 18.87 32.38
N ARG A 293 4.11 18.98 31.25
CA ARG A 293 2.66 19.19 31.25
C ARG A 293 1.90 18.02 31.89
N ILE A 294 2.35 16.78 31.67
CA ILE A 294 1.77 15.59 32.32
C ILE A 294 2.03 15.64 33.83
N MET A 295 3.25 15.95 34.27
CA MET A 295 3.56 16.10 35.69
C MET A 295 2.73 17.22 36.34
N VAL A 296 2.61 18.38 35.70
CA VAL A 296 1.78 19.49 36.20
C VAL A 296 0.32 19.08 36.31
N LYS A 297 -0.24 18.41 35.29
CA LYS A 297 -1.60 17.85 35.38
C LYS A 297 -1.73 16.89 36.55
N ARG A 298 -0.75 16.01 36.76
CA ARG A 298 -0.78 15.04 37.85
C ARG A 298 -0.66 15.71 39.23
N VAL A 299 0.14 16.76 39.35
CA VAL A 299 0.27 17.55 40.58
C VAL A 299 -1.01 18.34 40.86
N VAL A 300 -1.66 18.89 39.84
CA VAL A 300 -2.96 19.55 39.96
C VAL A 300 -4.03 18.53 40.36
N GLU A 301 -4.08 17.35 39.73
CA GLU A 301 -4.95 16.24 40.14
C GLU A 301 -4.74 15.84 41.61
N LEU A 302 -3.48 15.81 42.08
CA LEU A 302 -3.15 15.50 43.47
C LEU A 302 -3.47 16.64 44.45
N LEU A 303 -3.47 17.89 44.00
CA LEU A 303 -3.85 19.07 44.80
C LEU A 303 -5.38 19.24 44.89
N ASP A 304 -6.09 18.90 43.82
CA ASP A 304 -7.56 18.93 43.75
C ASP A 304 -8.18 17.69 44.43
N ALA A 305 -7.42 16.61 44.60
CA ALA A 305 -7.83 15.47 45.40
C ALA A 305 -7.79 15.82 46.90
N THR A 306 -8.93 16.23 47.46
CA THR A 306 -9.11 16.48 48.91
C THR A 306 -8.95 15.22 49.77
N VAL A 307 -8.89 14.04 49.15
CA VAL A 307 -8.56 12.77 49.78
C VAL A 307 -7.56 12.08 48.84
N LEU A 308 -6.32 11.93 49.30
CA LEU A 308 -5.38 11.03 48.63
C LEU A 308 -6.01 9.63 48.66
N PRO A 309 -6.16 8.93 47.53
CA PRO A 309 -6.52 7.51 47.58
C PRO A 309 -5.38 6.82 48.31
N ASN A 310 -5.62 6.48 49.57
CA ASN A 310 -4.70 5.70 50.35
C ASN A 310 -4.68 4.32 49.69
N GLU A 311 -3.50 3.82 49.33
CA GLU A 311 -3.34 2.50 48.71
C GLU A 311 -3.72 1.34 49.68
N TYR A 312 -4.22 1.71 50.87
CA TYR A 312 -4.70 0.88 51.97
C TYR A 312 -6.01 1.41 52.57
N ASP A 313 -6.93 1.92 51.74
CA ASP A 313 -8.33 1.92 52.17
C ASP A 313 -8.86 0.50 51.98
N ASP A 314 -8.77 -0.27 53.07
CA ASP A 314 -9.43 -1.56 53.22
C ASP A 314 -10.92 -1.37 52.90
N ASP A 315 -11.30 -1.67 51.66
CA ASP A 315 -12.70 -1.79 51.29
C ASP A 315 -13.23 -3.05 51.99
N PRO A 316 -14.03 -2.93 53.07
CA PRO A 316 -14.50 -4.08 53.82
C PRO A 316 -15.38 -4.99 52.95
N GLU A 317 -15.92 -4.47 51.83
CA GLU A 317 -16.65 -5.27 50.85
C GLU A 317 -15.71 -6.11 49.98
N ALA A 318 -14.50 -5.63 49.69
CA ALA A 318 -13.48 -6.37 48.95
C ALA A 318 -12.87 -7.51 49.80
N GLU A 319 -12.61 -7.26 51.09
CA GLU A 319 -12.20 -8.31 52.04
C GLU A 319 -13.31 -9.36 52.23
N ALA A 320 -14.57 -8.95 52.38
CA ALA A 320 -15.70 -9.86 52.47
C ALA A 320 -15.90 -10.68 51.18
N ALA A 321 -15.65 -10.09 50.00
CA ALA A 321 -15.69 -10.79 48.72
C ALA A 321 -14.55 -11.81 48.56
N PHE A 322 -13.35 -11.47 49.05
CA PHE A 322 -12.19 -12.37 49.05
C PHE A 322 -12.39 -13.56 50.02
N ASP A 323 -12.91 -13.31 51.22
CA ASP A 323 -13.25 -14.36 52.19
C ASP A 323 -14.40 -15.26 51.71
N ALA A 324 -15.39 -14.69 51.00
CA ALA A 324 -16.45 -15.45 50.36
C ALA A 324 -15.93 -16.33 49.21
N ALA A 325 -14.90 -15.87 48.49
CA ALA A 325 -14.23 -16.65 47.45
C ALA A 325 -13.39 -17.79 48.04
N LEU A 326 -12.71 -17.58 49.17
CA LEU A 326 -11.96 -18.62 49.90
C LEU A 326 -12.85 -19.69 50.53
N LYS A 327 -14.05 -19.34 51.02
CA LYS A 327 -15.03 -20.31 51.55
C LYS A 327 -15.69 -21.17 50.49
N ARG A 328 -15.69 -20.76 49.22
CA ARG A 328 -16.10 -21.60 48.09
C ARG A 328 -14.90 -22.39 47.59
N GLY A 329 -14.55 -23.45 48.32
CA GLY A 329 -13.57 -24.44 47.87
C GLY A 329 -13.89 -24.97 46.45
N PRO A 330 -12.89 -25.47 45.72
CA PRO A 330 -13.05 -25.87 44.33
C PRO A 330 -14.12 -26.96 44.23
N ARG A 331 -15.14 -26.71 43.41
CA ARG A 331 -16.12 -27.74 43.03
C ARG A 331 -15.36 -28.85 42.30
N ARG A 332 -15.31 -30.02 42.93
CA ARG A 332 -14.83 -31.27 42.30
C ARG A 332 -15.72 -31.64 41.11
#